data_AF-A0A2G6CC87-F1
#
_entry.id   AF-A0A2G6CC87-F1
#
_cell.length_a   1.000
_cell.length_b   1.000
_cell.length_c   1.000
_cell.angle_alpha   90.00
_cell.angle_beta   90.00
_cell.angle_gamma   90.00
#
_symmetry.space_group_name_H-M   'P 1'
#
loop_
_entity.id
_entity.type
_entity.pdbx_description
1 polymer ?
#
loop_
_entity_poly.entity_id
_entity_poly.type
_entity_poly.pdbx_seq_one_letter_code
_entity_poly.pdbx_strand_id
1 'polypeptide(L)' 'VAAEGAGFLSPIASNQTEAGRRANRRVEAVLTTTQ' A
#
# COMPACT_ATOMS: atom_id res chain seq x y z
N VAL A 1 1.27 -9.73 -15.69
CA VAL A 1 0.96 -8.56 -14.81
C VAL A 1 -0.17 -8.98 -13.90
N ALA A 2 -0.04 -8.79 -12.59
CA ALA A 2 -1.06 -9.10 -11.59
C ALA A 2 -1.26 -7.87 -10.69
N ALA A 3 -2.45 -7.74 -10.10
CA ALA A 3 -2.78 -6.67 -9.16
C ALA A 3 -3.66 -7.23 -8.03
N GLU A 4 -3.34 -6.84 -6.80
CA GLU A 4 -4.04 -7.27 -5.60
C GLU A 4 -4.34 -6.06 -4.71
N GLY A 5 -5.47 -6.11 -4.00
CA GLY A 5 -5.88 -5.08 -3.05
C GLY A 5 -5.52 -5.45 -1.62
N ALA A 6 -4.59 -4.73 -0.99
CA ALA A 6 -4.26 -4.92 0.43
C ALA A 6 -5.27 -4.29 1.40
N GLY A 7 -6.11 -3.36 0.93
CA GLY A 7 -7.09 -2.66 1.76
C GLY A 7 -6.44 -1.99 2.98
N PHE A 8 -7.04 -2.18 4.16
CA PHE A 8 -6.55 -1.64 5.43
C PHE A 8 -5.55 -2.55 6.16
N LEU A 9 -5.19 -3.70 5.59
CA LEU A 9 -4.42 -4.74 6.28
C LEU A 9 -2.92 -4.44 6.38
N SER A 10 -2.41 -3.43 5.67
CA SER A 10 -0.99 -3.05 5.68
C SER A 10 -0.78 -1.52 5.69
N PRO A 11 -1.07 -0.85 6.82
CA PRO A 11 -0.79 0.59 6.96
C PRO A 11 0.70 0.84 7.17
N ILE A 12 1.24 1.87 6.52
CA ILE A 12 2.63 2.33 6.71
C ILE A 12 2.75 3.54 7.64
N ALA A 13 1.62 4.15 7.98
CA ALA A 13 1.53 5.28 8.89
C ALA A 13 0.28 5.16 9.77
N SER A 14 0.29 5.86 10.91
CA SER A 14 -0.88 5.93 11.81
C SER A 14 -2.09 6.55 11.11
N ASN A 15 -3.26 5.89 11.19
CA ASN A 15 -4.53 6.42 10.67
C ASN A 15 -5.13 7.55 11.53
N GLN A 16 -4.50 7.88 12.65
CA GLN A 16 -4.99 8.91 13.58
C GLN A 16 -4.81 10.34 13.05
N THR A 17 -3.97 10.54 12.03
CA THR A 17 -3.73 11.86 11.42
C THR A 17 -4.16 11.86 9.95
N GLU A 18 -4.52 13.05 9.43
CA GLU A 18 -4.86 13.17 8.02
C GLU A 18 -3.66 12.90 7.11
N ALA A 19 -2.46 13.33 7.51
CA ALA A 19 -1.24 13.04 6.79
C ALA A 19 -0.97 11.53 6.71
N GLY A 20 -1.14 10.80 7.81
CA GLY A 20 -0.98 9.34 7.83
C GLY A 20 -2.01 8.62 6.98
N ARG A 21 -3.29 9.02 7.02
CA ARG A 21 -4.32 8.46 6.13
C ARG A 21 -4.03 8.72 4.65
N ARG A 22 -3.53 9.91 4.30
CA ARG A 22 -3.10 10.23 2.93
C ARG A 22 -1.93 9.34 2.51
N ALA A 23 -0.93 9.14 3.37
CA ALA A 23 0.20 8.26 3.08
C ALA A 23 -0.21 6.79 2.88
N ASN A 24 -1.21 6.31 3.62
CA ASN A 24 -1.70 4.94 3.49
C ASN A 24 -2.46 4.68 2.17
N ARG A 25 -3.06 5.71 1.54
CA ARG A 25 -3.74 5.60 0.24
C ARG A 25 -2.74 5.63 -0.91
N ARG A 26 -2.07 4.51 -1.15
CA ARG A 26 -1.01 4.36 -2.15
C ARG A 26 -1.17 3.09 -2.99
N VAL A 27 -0.47 3.06 -4.12
CA VAL A 27 -0.28 1.87 -4.94
C VAL A 27 1.21 1.52 -4.91
N GLU A 28 1.53 0.24 -4.70
CA GLU A 28 2.90 -0.27 -4.74
C GLU A 28 3.11 -1.13 -5.98
N ALA A 29 4.21 -0.91 -6.69
CA ALA A 29 4.62 -1.73 -7.81
C ALA A 29 5.83 -2.57 -7.38
N VAL A 30 5.68 -3.89 -7.43
CA VAL A 30 6.75 -4.83 -7.12
C VAL A 30 7.22 -5.47 -8.42
N LEU A 31 8.50 -5.33 -8.73
CA LEU A 31 9.13 -6.02 -9.84
C LEU A 31 9.75 -7.31 -9.32
N THR A 32 9.23 -8.44 -9.78
CA THR A 32 9.85 -9.75 -9.54
C THR A 32 10.49 -10.25 -10.83
N THR A 33 11.68 -10.86 -10.72
CA THR A 33 12.25 -11.59 -11.84
C THR A 33 11.42 -12.85 -12.06
N THR A 34 11.31 -13.31 -13.30
CA THR A 34 10.69 -14.62 -13.59
C THR A 34 11.56 -15.73 -12.98
N GLN A 35 10.94 -16.86 -12.63
CA GLN A 35 11.68 -18.09 -12.33
C GLN A 35 12.46 -18.57 -13.55
#